data_AF-A0A3N5AQM6-F1
#
_entry.id   AF-A0A3N5AQM6-F1
#
_cell.length_a   1.000
_cell.length_b   1.000
_cell.length_c   1.000
_cell.angle_alpha   90.00
_cell.angle_beta   90.00
_cell.angle_gamma   90.00
#
_symmetry.space_group_name_H-M   'P 1'
#
loop_
_entity.id
_entity.type
_entity.pdbx_description
1 polymer ?
#
loop_
_entity_poly.entity_id
_entity_poly.type
_entity_poly.pdbx_seq_one_letter_code
_entity_poly.pdbx_strand_id
1 'polypeptide(L)'
;MGSSSLPAARLPFRDSVLPIDKRVDDLLGRLTLDERIALLRQYAPAVERLGIASFRTGTEALHGVSWLGEATVFPQAVGLGATWDEDLIHQVAEAVSIELRAFHYHRPRANGIGTNSLQAWAPVVNLLRDPRWGRNEEGYSEDPVHTARLGRPTARACLSRRSVPVP
;
A
#
# COMPACT_ATOMS: atom_id res chain seq x y z
N MET A 1 -33.71 -13.64 33.99
CA MET A 1 -32.94 -12.39 33.98
C MET A 1 -31.78 -12.58 33.02
N GLY A 2 -31.97 -12.23 31.74
CA GLY A 2 -30.91 -12.30 30.74
C GLY A 2 -30.12 -10.99 30.76
N SER A 3 -28.83 -11.05 31.08
CA SER A 3 -27.95 -9.89 30.96
C SER A 3 -27.72 -9.60 29.48
N SER A 4 -28.38 -8.56 28.98
CA SER A 4 -27.98 -7.91 27.74
C SER A 4 -26.62 -7.26 27.98
N SER A 5 -25.53 -7.89 27.54
CA SER A 5 -24.25 -7.22 27.46
C SER A 5 -24.37 -6.06 26.47
N LEU A 6 -24.18 -4.84 26.95
CA LEU A 6 -24.03 -3.68 26.09
C LEU A 6 -22.86 -3.96 25.12
N PRO A 7 -22.98 -3.70 23.81
CA PRO A 7 -21.85 -3.83 22.91
C PRO A 7 -20.74 -2.92 23.44
N ALA A 8 -19.55 -3.48 23.66
CA ALA A 8 -18.39 -2.73 24.12
C ALA A 8 -18.29 -1.45 23.29
N ALA A 9 -18.27 -0.28 23.95
CA ALA A 9 -18.29 1.01 23.28
C ALA A 9 -17.22 1.05 22.19
N ARG A 10 -17.65 1.23 20.94
CA ARG A 10 -16.75 1.26 19.78
C ARG A 10 -15.79 2.43 19.94
N LEU A 11 -14.50 2.13 20.11
CA LEU A 11 -13.47 3.15 20.30
C LEU A 11 -13.48 4.14 19.11
N PRO A 12 -13.33 5.46 19.32
CA PRO A 12 -13.48 6.46 18.26
C PRO A 12 -12.58 6.21 17.03
N PHE A 13 -11.34 5.74 17.21
CA PHE A 13 -10.47 5.41 16.08
C PHE A 13 -11.03 4.31 15.14
N ARG A 14 -11.95 3.47 15.65
CA ARG A 14 -12.65 2.43 14.88
C ARG A 14 -13.98 2.91 14.28
N ASP A 15 -14.45 4.09 14.60
CA ASP A 15 -15.68 4.63 14.02
C ASP A 15 -15.41 5.21 12.63
N SER A 16 -15.93 4.57 11.58
CA SER A 16 -15.74 5.00 10.20
C SER A 16 -16.56 6.23 9.81
N VAL A 17 -17.50 6.67 10.65
CA VAL A 17 -18.30 7.89 10.44
C VAL A 17 -17.49 9.13 10.81
N LEU A 18 -16.50 9.01 11.70
CA LEU A 18 -15.63 10.12 12.09
C LEU A 18 -14.59 10.43 11.01
N PRO A 19 -14.18 11.72 10.86
CA PRO A 19 -13.06 12.11 10.01
C PRO A 19 -11.78 11.35 10.34
N ILE A 20 -10.97 11.04 9.33
CA ILE A 20 -9.76 10.23 9.52
C ILE A 20 -8.79 10.86 10.53
N ASP A 21 -8.62 12.17 10.52
CA ASP A 21 -7.73 12.86 11.45
C ASP A 21 -8.17 12.68 12.90
N LYS A 22 -9.49 12.74 13.17
CA LYS A 22 -10.03 12.51 14.52
C LYS A 22 -9.81 11.07 14.98
N ARG A 23 -9.88 10.12 14.06
CA ARG A 23 -9.62 8.71 14.35
C ARG A 23 -8.13 8.45 14.61
N VAL A 24 -7.26 9.10 13.83
CA VAL A 24 -5.80 9.02 13.99
C VAL A 24 -5.38 9.67 15.31
N ASP A 25 -5.87 10.86 15.62
CA ASP A 25 -5.58 11.57 16.87
C ASP A 25 -5.99 10.75 18.10
N ASP A 26 -7.19 10.16 18.09
CA ASP A 26 -7.67 9.27 19.16
C ASP A 26 -6.78 8.03 19.30
N LEU A 27 -6.39 7.40 18.19
CA LEU A 27 -5.47 6.26 18.22
C LEU A 27 -4.12 6.65 18.81
N LEU A 28 -3.48 7.71 18.28
CA LEU A 28 -2.18 8.16 18.74
C LEU A 28 -2.21 8.54 20.22
N GLY A 29 -3.27 9.23 20.68
CA GLY A 29 -3.48 9.59 22.08
C GLY A 29 -3.59 8.39 23.03
N ARG A 30 -3.96 7.21 22.51
CA ARG A 30 -4.07 5.96 23.29
C ARG A 30 -2.78 5.16 23.37
N LEU A 31 -1.82 5.38 22.48
CA LEU A 31 -0.57 4.62 22.44
C LEU A 31 0.38 5.08 23.55
N THR A 32 0.99 4.13 24.23
CA THR A 32 2.13 4.40 25.12
C THR A 32 3.35 4.83 24.30
N LEU A 33 4.36 5.41 24.96
CA LEU A 33 5.62 5.76 24.29
C LEU A 33 6.29 4.54 23.65
N ASP A 34 6.32 3.41 24.35
CA ASP A 34 6.90 2.16 23.84
C ASP A 34 6.12 1.61 22.64
N GLU A 35 4.78 1.64 22.70
CA GLU A 35 3.93 1.26 21.57
C GLU A 35 4.20 2.17 20.36
N ARG A 36 4.33 3.49 20.55
CA ARG A 36 4.67 4.44 19.46
C ARG A 36 6.02 4.13 18.85
N ILE A 37 7.06 3.93 19.66
CA ILE A 37 8.41 3.59 19.18
C ILE A 37 8.39 2.28 18.40
N ALA A 38 7.66 1.28 18.88
CA ALA A 38 7.57 -0.02 18.21
C ALA A 38 6.92 0.06 16.81
N LEU A 39 6.00 1.01 16.59
CA LEU A 39 5.33 1.25 15.31
C LEU A 39 6.17 2.03 14.29
N LEU A 40 7.37 2.51 14.64
CA LEU A 40 8.27 3.21 13.70
C LEU A 40 9.05 2.27 12.78
N ARG A 41 8.92 0.95 12.97
CA ARG A 41 9.62 -0.07 12.18
C ARG A 41 8.80 -0.48 10.96
N GLN A 42 9.47 -0.95 9.92
CA GLN A 42 8.80 -1.56 8.76
C GLN A 42 7.90 -2.73 9.19
N TYR A 43 8.37 -3.56 10.13
CA TYR A 43 7.60 -4.64 10.74
C TYR A 43 7.09 -4.16 12.10
N ALA A 44 5.84 -3.67 12.09
CA ALA A 44 5.18 -3.15 13.27
C ALA A 44 4.49 -4.30 14.03
N PRO A 45 4.77 -4.47 15.33
CA PRO A 45 4.10 -5.48 16.13
C PRO A 45 2.63 -5.14 16.35
N ALA A 46 1.86 -6.12 16.80
CA ALA A 46 0.48 -5.88 17.24
C ALA A 46 0.47 -5.01 18.50
N VAL A 47 -0.57 -4.19 18.65
CA VAL A 47 -0.90 -3.51 19.90
C VAL A 47 -2.15 -4.18 20.46
N GLU A 48 -1.95 -5.31 21.14
CA GLU A 48 -3.01 -6.22 21.59
C GLU A 48 -4.07 -5.52 22.45
N ARG A 49 -3.63 -4.63 23.35
CA ARG A 49 -4.52 -3.85 24.22
C ARG A 49 -5.53 -2.99 23.45
N LEU A 50 -5.16 -2.54 22.25
CA LEU A 50 -6.04 -1.76 21.36
C LEU A 50 -6.65 -2.62 20.24
N GLY A 51 -6.34 -3.92 20.22
CA GLY A 51 -6.75 -4.85 19.17
C GLY A 51 -6.24 -4.45 17.78
N ILE A 52 -5.04 -3.87 17.70
CA ILE A 52 -4.40 -3.51 16.43
C ILE A 52 -3.50 -4.67 16.03
N ALA A 53 -3.79 -5.28 14.88
CA ALA A 53 -2.97 -6.35 14.35
C ALA A 53 -1.56 -5.85 14.01
N SER A 54 -0.58 -6.75 14.02
CA SER A 54 0.72 -6.47 13.42
C SER A 54 0.53 -6.13 11.94
N PHE A 55 1.38 -5.25 11.42
CA PHE A 55 1.36 -4.91 10.01
C PHE A 55 2.77 -4.65 9.50
N ARG A 56 2.92 -4.75 8.17
CA ARG A 56 4.14 -4.40 7.48
C ARG A 56 3.90 -3.13 6.67
N THR A 57 4.80 -2.16 6.80
CA THR A 57 4.86 -0.98 5.95
C THR A 57 5.44 -1.38 4.59
N GLY A 58 4.72 -1.06 3.52
CA GLY A 58 5.18 -1.30 2.16
C GLY A 58 4.94 -2.69 1.60
N THR A 59 4.71 -2.73 0.30
CA THR A 59 4.72 -3.89 -0.57
C THR A 59 5.29 -3.47 -1.92
N GLU A 60 6.27 -4.23 -2.40
CA GLU A 60 6.90 -4.01 -3.70
C GLU A 60 5.90 -4.25 -4.83
N ALA A 61 5.77 -3.27 -5.72
CA ALA A 61 4.73 -3.24 -6.75
C ALA A 61 5.16 -2.49 -8.02
N LEU A 62 6.47 -2.43 -8.30
CA LEU A 62 7.04 -1.59 -9.37
C LEU A 62 6.48 -1.93 -10.77
N HIS A 63 6.44 -3.22 -11.10
CA HIS A 63 5.95 -3.73 -12.39
C HIS A 63 5.14 -5.03 -12.20
N GLY A 64 4.41 -5.11 -11.09
CA GLY A 64 3.78 -6.33 -10.58
C GLY A 64 3.96 -6.47 -9.08
N VAL A 65 3.01 -7.13 -8.40
CA VAL A 65 3.12 -7.39 -6.96
C VAL A 65 4.23 -8.41 -6.70
N SER A 66 5.21 -8.07 -5.88
CA SER A 66 6.35 -8.94 -5.61
C SER A 66 6.28 -9.62 -4.24
N TRP A 67 6.94 -10.77 -4.10
CA TRP A 67 7.16 -11.50 -2.84
C TRP A 67 5.93 -12.13 -2.16
N LEU A 68 4.74 -12.01 -2.75
CA LEU A 68 3.50 -12.48 -2.15
C LEU A 68 2.96 -13.78 -2.76
N GLY A 69 3.49 -14.20 -3.91
CA GLY A 69 3.08 -15.39 -4.64
C GLY A 69 3.21 -15.16 -6.14
N GLU A 70 2.48 -15.95 -6.91
CA GLU A 70 2.32 -15.77 -8.35
C GLU A 70 1.46 -14.53 -8.64
N ALA A 71 2.01 -13.59 -9.40
CA ALA A 71 1.40 -12.31 -9.75
C ALA A 71 1.78 -11.96 -11.20
N THR A 72 1.01 -11.07 -11.83
CA THR A 72 1.34 -10.62 -13.19
C THR A 72 2.63 -9.81 -13.18
N VAL A 73 3.53 -10.11 -14.12
CA VAL A 73 4.80 -9.39 -14.32
C VAL A 73 4.73 -8.58 -15.61
N PHE A 74 4.72 -7.25 -15.49
CA PHE A 74 4.69 -6.31 -16.60
C PHE A 74 6.11 -5.95 -17.05
N PRO A 75 6.30 -5.29 -18.21
CA PRO A 75 7.58 -4.70 -18.58
C PRO A 75 8.11 -3.78 -17.47
N GLN A 76 9.44 -3.72 -17.32
CA GLN A 76 10.10 -2.77 -16.42
C GLN A 76 9.69 -1.32 -16.75
N ALA A 77 9.80 -0.42 -15.77
CA ALA A 77 9.30 0.94 -15.90
C ALA A 77 9.93 1.71 -17.06
N VAL A 78 11.20 1.46 -17.38
CA VAL A 78 11.86 2.05 -18.57
C VAL A 78 11.20 1.60 -19.87
N GLY A 79 10.78 0.33 -19.96
CA GLY A 79 10.09 -0.22 -21.13
C GLY A 79 8.67 0.33 -21.26
N LEU A 80 7.97 0.47 -20.13
CA LEU A 80 6.70 1.17 -20.07
C LEU A 80 6.85 2.66 -20.43
N GLY A 81 7.94 3.30 -20.00
CA GLY A 81 8.29 4.67 -20.33
C GLY A 81 8.48 4.92 -21.82
N ALA A 82 9.02 3.94 -22.54
CA ALA A 82 9.22 4.01 -23.97
C ALA A 82 7.93 3.98 -24.80
N THR A 83 6.77 3.68 -24.19
CA THR A 83 5.47 3.64 -24.89
C THR A 83 4.86 5.02 -25.11
N TRP A 84 5.20 6.00 -24.26
CA TRP A 84 4.57 7.32 -24.23
C TRP A 84 3.05 7.32 -24.03
N ASP A 85 2.51 6.24 -23.46
CA ASP A 85 1.08 6.00 -23.31
C ASP A 85 0.63 6.07 -21.84
N GLU A 86 0.10 7.21 -21.42
CA GLU A 86 -0.39 7.44 -20.05
C GLU A 86 -1.58 6.51 -19.68
N ASP A 87 -2.41 6.14 -20.65
CA ASP A 87 -3.58 5.29 -20.44
C ASP A 87 -3.17 3.84 -20.23
N LEU A 88 -2.16 3.38 -20.97
CA LEU A 88 -1.54 2.07 -20.75
C LEU A 88 -0.93 1.98 -19.34
N ILE A 89 -0.19 3.00 -18.89
CA ILE A 89 0.35 3.02 -17.52
C ILE A 89 -0.78 2.96 -16.48
N HIS A 90 -1.90 3.66 -16.73
CA HIS A 90 -3.05 3.61 -15.84
C HIS A 90 -3.61 2.19 -15.72
N GLN A 91 -3.78 1.49 -16.85
CA GLN A 91 -4.31 0.12 -16.87
C GLN A 91 -3.38 -0.87 -16.17
N VAL A 92 -2.07 -0.77 -16.41
CA VAL A 92 -1.07 -1.59 -15.70
C VAL A 92 -1.14 -1.34 -14.20
N ALA A 93 -1.17 -0.08 -13.77
CA ALA A 93 -1.25 0.26 -12.36
C ALA A 93 -2.59 -0.16 -11.71
N GLU A 94 -3.70 -0.14 -12.46
CA GLU A 94 -4.99 -0.65 -11.99
C GLU A 94 -4.93 -2.17 -11.76
N ALA A 95 -4.36 -2.92 -12.70
CA ALA A 95 -4.17 -4.37 -12.57
C ALA A 95 -3.31 -4.70 -11.33
N VAL A 96 -2.17 -4.03 -11.16
CA VAL A 96 -1.30 -4.20 -9.98
C VAL A 96 -2.03 -3.85 -8.68
N SER A 97 -2.84 -2.77 -8.69
CA SER A 97 -3.62 -2.35 -7.51
C SER A 97 -4.69 -3.38 -7.11
N ILE A 98 -5.34 -4.02 -8.10
CA ILE A 98 -6.29 -5.10 -7.89
C ILE A 98 -5.60 -6.32 -7.28
N GLU A 99 -4.48 -6.77 -7.86
CA GLU A 99 -3.71 -7.90 -7.34
C GLU A 99 -3.21 -7.65 -5.91
N LEU A 100 -2.71 -6.44 -5.63
CA LEU A 100 -2.23 -6.07 -4.29
C LEU A 100 -3.34 -6.21 -3.23
N ARG A 101 -4.55 -5.74 -3.56
CA ARG A 101 -5.73 -5.90 -2.70
C ARG A 101 -6.14 -7.37 -2.60
N ALA A 102 -6.12 -8.13 -3.70
CA ALA A 102 -6.43 -9.55 -3.67
C ALA A 102 -5.49 -10.32 -2.72
N PHE A 103 -4.18 -10.06 -2.78
CA PHE A 103 -3.24 -10.60 -1.81
C PHE A 103 -3.56 -10.16 -0.38
N HIS A 104 -3.87 -8.88 -0.17
CA HIS A 104 -4.18 -8.35 1.16
C HIS A 104 -5.36 -9.08 1.83
N TYR A 105 -6.42 -9.37 1.07
CA TYR A 105 -7.65 -9.97 1.62
C TYR A 105 -7.65 -11.50 1.61
N HIS A 106 -7.02 -12.14 0.63
CA HIS A 106 -7.18 -13.57 0.39
C HIS A 106 -5.92 -14.40 0.68
N ARG A 107 -4.74 -13.78 0.77
CA ARG A 107 -3.52 -14.51 1.07
C ARG A 107 -3.51 -14.96 2.53
N PRO A 108 -3.19 -16.23 2.84
CA PRO A 108 -2.90 -16.64 4.20
C PRO A 108 -1.80 -15.78 4.81
N ARG A 109 -1.98 -15.40 6.07
CA ARG A 109 -0.95 -14.70 6.83
C ARG A 109 0.26 -15.61 6.96
N ALA A 110 1.45 -15.09 6.64
CA ALA A 110 2.68 -15.82 6.95
C ALA A 110 2.82 -15.91 8.47
N ASN A 111 3.35 -17.02 8.98
CA ASN A 111 3.45 -17.28 10.43
C ASN A 111 4.03 -16.06 11.18
N GLY A 112 3.19 -15.41 12.01
CA GLY A 112 3.57 -14.25 12.83
C GLY A 112 3.56 -12.88 12.12
N ILE A 113 3.31 -12.82 10.81
CA ILE A 113 3.25 -11.57 10.04
C ILE A 113 1.79 -11.30 9.68
N GLY A 114 1.32 -10.08 9.90
CA GLY A 114 -0.03 -9.64 9.52
C GLY A 114 -0.29 -9.74 8.01
N THR A 115 -1.47 -9.26 7.58
CA THR A 115 -1.77 -9.10 6.15
C THR A 115 -0.70 -8.22 5.47
N ASN A 116 -0.41 -8.46 4.19
CA ASN A 116 0.52 -7.60 3.45
C ASN A 116 0.03 -6.14 3.42
N SER A 117 0.94 -5.21 3.15
CA SER A 117 0.58 -3.79 3.12
C SER A 117 -0.31 -3.46 1.94
N LEU A 118 -1.19 -2.48 2.11
CA LEU A 118 -1.84 -1.79 0.99
C LEU A 118 -1.03 -0.58 0.51
N GLN A 119 0.07 -0.26 1.19
CA GLN A 119 1.02 0.75 0.74
C GLN A 119 1.96 0.13 -0.29
N ALA A 120 1.81 0.52 -1.56
CA ALA A 120 2.72 0.12 -2.62
C ALA A 120 4.00 0.98 -2.59
N TRP A 121 5.17 0.37 -2.74
CA TRP A 121 6.44 1.07 -2.97
C TRP A 121 6.67 1.22 -4.47
N ALA A 122 5.80 2.03 -5.10
CA ALA A 122 5.82 2.34 -6.51
C ALA A 122 5.02 3.62 -6.77
N PRO A 123 5.27 4.35 -7.88
CA PRO A 123 6.34 4.13 -8.86
C PRO A 123 7.69 4.71 -8.41
N VAL A 124 8.77 4.39 -9.13
CA VAL A 124 10.05 5.09 -9.03
C VAL A 124 10.05 6.27 -10.02
N VAL A 125 10.06 7.49 -9.47
CA VAL A 125 10.00 8.74 -10.26
C VAL A 125 11.33 9.49 -10.29
N ASN A 126 12.41 8.82 -9.89
CA ASN A 126 13.76 9.31 -10.06
C ASN A 126 14.07 9.49 -11.56
N LEU A 127 14.80 10.54 -11.89
CA LEU A 127 15.22 10.81 -13.27
C LEU A 127 16.45 9.97 -13.62
N LEU A 128 16.42 9.34 -14.79
CA LEU A 128 17.48 8.48 -15.31
C LEU A 128 18.69 9.26 -15.82
N ARG A 129 19.27 10.14 -14.98
CA ARG A 129 20.28 11.13 -15.41
C ARG A 129 21.65 10.57 -15.70
N ASP A 130 22.12 9.63 -14.88
CA ASP A 130 23.42 8.99 -15.08
C ASP A 130 23.17 7.61 -15.69
N PRO A 131 23.61 7.34 -16.94
CA PRO A 131 23.38 6.05 -17.58
C PRO A 131 24.03 4.88 -16.82
N ARG A 132 24.97 5.14 -15.91
CA ARG A 132 25.62 4.13 -15.06
C ARG A 132 24.82 3.80 -13.80
N TRP A 133 23.72 4.52 -13.53
CA TRP A 133 22.89 4.21 -12.38
C TRP A 133 22.21 2.84 -12.57
N GLY A 134 22.64 1.85 -11.77
CA GLY A 134 22.19 0.46 -11.91
C GLY A 134 20.76 0.15 -11.50
N ARG A 135 19.92 1.18 -11.32
CA ARG A 135 18.46 1.07 -11.12
C ARG A 135 17.70 1.89 -12.17
N ASN A 136 18.36 2.23 -13.28
CA ASN A 136 17.76 3.02 -14.35
C ASN A 136 16.54 2.31 -14.96
N GLU A 137 16.52 0.99 -14.97
CA GLU A 137 15.40 0.18 -15.43
C GLU A 137 14.12 0.40 -14.63
N GLU A 138 14.25 0.80 -13.36
CA GLU A 138 13.13 1.04 -12.46
C GLU A 138 12.42 2.39 -12.68
N GLY A 139 13.08 3.36 -13.33
CA GLY A 139 12.49 4.66 -13.64
C GLY A 139 11.94 4.74 -15.06
N TYR A 140 11.17 5.78 -15.35
CA TYR A 140 10.53 5.96 -16.66
C TYR A 140 11.42 6.63 -17.72
N SER A 141 12.14 7.69 -17.34
CA SER A 141 12.89 8.52 -18.29
C SER A 141 13.87 9.47 -17.58
N GLU A 142 14.82 10.02 -18.33
CA GLU A 142 15.61 11.18 -17.89
C GLU A 142 14.80 12.49 -17.92
N ASP A 143 13.74 12.55 -18.75
CA ASP A 143 12.91 13.74 -18.91
C ASP A 143 11.92 13.90 -17.74
N PRO A 144 11.91 15.05 -17.06
CA PRO A 144 11.06 15.28 -15.90
C PRO A 144 9.57 15.41 -16.25
N VAL A 145 9.24 15.93 -17.43
CA VAL A 145 7.83 16.13 -17.83
C VAL A 145 7.21 14.77 -18.15
N HIS A 146 7.92 13.94 -18.90
CA HIS A 146 7.54 12.59 -19.25
C HIS A 146 7.40 11.71 -18.00
N THR A 147 8.40 11.73 -17.12
CA THR A 147 8.36 11.00 -15.84
C THR A 147 7.16 11.42 -14.98
N ALA A 148 6.86 12.72 -14.90
CA ALA A 148 5.70 13.23 -14.14
C ALA A 148 4.36 12.84 -14.76
N ARG A 149 4.27 12.82 -16.10
CA ARG A 149 3.07 12.37 -16.83
C ARG A 149 2.79 10.90 -16.59
N LEU A 150 3.81 10.04 -16.68
CA LEU A 150 3.64 8.60 -16.46
C LEU A 150 3.49 8.21 -14.99
N GLY A 151 4.11 8.93 -14.06
CA GLY A 151 3.98 8.64 -12.63
C GLY A 151 2.60 8.96 -12.05
N ARG A 152 1.88 9.93 -12.61
CA ARG A 152 0.56 10.37 -12.12
C ARG A 152 -0.53 9.28 -12.26
N PRO A 153 -0.71 8.62 -13.40
CA PRO A 153 -1.63 7.48 -13.55
C PRO A 153 -1.41 6.38 -12.52
N THR A 154 -0.15 6.03 -12.23
CA THR A 154 0.21 5.00 -11.26
C THR A 154 -0.26 5.36 -9.85
N ALA A 155 0.03 6.59 -9.40
CA ALA A 155 -0.42 7.07 -8.09
C ALA A 155 -1.95 7.08 -7.97
N ARG A 156 -2.67 7.50 -9.02
CA ARG A 156 -4.14 7.51 -9.04
C ARG A 156 -4.74 6.11 -8.94
N ALA A 157 -4.19 5.14 -9.67
CA ALA A 157 -4.68 3.77 -9.66
C ALA A 157 -4.52 3.11 -8.27
N CYS A 158 -3.34 3.23 -7.66
CA CYS A 158 -3.05 2.68 -6.34
C CYS A 158 -3.93 3.28 -5.22
N LEU A 159 -4.27 4.58 -5.32
CA LEU A 159 -5.13 5.28 -4.37
C LEU A 159 -6.62 5.11 -4.66
N SER A 160 -6.99 4.56 -5.82
CA SER A 160 -8.38 4.38 -6.19
C SER A 160 -9.05 3.38 -5.25
N ARG A 161 -10.24 3.75 -4.75
CA ARG A 161 -11.06 2.89 -3.87
C ARG A 161 -11.90 1.88 -4.66
N ARG A 162 -11.47 1.50 -5.87
CA ARG A 162 -12.20 0.49 -6.64
C ARG A 162 -12.15 -0.82 -5.85
N SER A 163 -13.33 -1.23 -5.40
CA SER A 163 -13.55 -2.49 -4.71
C SER A 163 -13.02 -3.61 -5.60
N VAL A 164 -12.12 -4.43 -5.06
CA VAL A 164 -12.00 -5.79 -5.61
C VAL A 164 -13.34 -6.46 -5.27
N PRO A 165 -14.09 -7.02 -6.24
CA PRO A 165 -15.23 -7.84 -5.92
C PRO A 165 -14.73 -8.95 -4.99
N VAL A 166 -15.20 -8.95 -3.75
CA VAL A 166 -14.95 -10.04 -2.81
C VAL A 166 -15.96 -11.12 -3.20
N PRO A 167 -15.55 -12.27 -3.76
CA PRO A 167 -16.45 -13.40 -3.93
C PRO A 167 -16.94 -13.93 -2.58
#